data_AF-A0A1T4RBM2-F1
#
_entry.id   AF-A0A1T4RBM2-F1
#
_cell.length_a   1.000
_cell.length_b   1.000
_cell.length_c   1.000
_cell.angle_alpha   90.00
_cell.angle_beta   90.00
_cell.angle_gamma   90.00
#
_symmetry.space_group_name_H-M   'P 1'
#
loop_
_entity.id
_entity.type
_entity.pdbx_description
1 polymer ?
#
loop_
_entity_poly.entity_id
_entity_poly.type
_entity_poly.pdbx_seq_one_letter_code
_entity_poly.pdbx_strand_id
1 'polypeptide(L)'
;MTTQRRRFILQAIHPDYGCPAFETLFTVDRLEELQSLLGEGAKDDPDLRMHYRLEPEEAIAIAKRFAPGFEANGRVAYLDPWAGDRETPYLLHGGYELVLMLDGRKPFARMGTYRYPPERFPGEELFDVHVALGRLHKEVMVEPFLQPDGADGTGAGEGFRTVFYTLKGEEWRIPAWKLASKATGGEGWNDTLERLEGLLLGYEDWQNDWHIGQRRARQRKFGTSLVYLAVTAEELETIRTLGFRALPSMGRSLDLVSAFDEEPDDQEPRRLMEAQGRVALVRVRVNTRSFLDLVEDKRQRFHRLPEERLKDLNLTLVEPIEIVSHEGR
;
A
#
# COMPACT_ATOMS: atom_id res chain seq x y z
N MET A 1 -5.27 3.73 29.84
CA MET A 1 -4.97 4.11 28.45
C MET A 1 -3.47 3.93 28.26
N THR A 2 -3.09 2.99 27.42
CA THR A 2 -1.70 2.70 27.08
C THR A 2 -1.11 3.90 26.36
N THR A 3 -0.13 4.58 26.98
CA THR A 3 0.69 5.61 26.36
C THR A 3 1.54 4.97 25.27
N GLN A 4 0.95 4.76 24.10
CA GLN A 4 1.69 4.29 22.94
C GLN A 4 2.38 5.49 22.31
N ARG A 5 3.68 5.59 22.57
CA ARG A 5 4.56 6.54 21.92
C ARG A 5 4.45 6.40 20.40
N ARG A 6 4.00 7.45 19.71
CA ARG A 6 3.89 7.49 18.23
C ARG A 6 4.86 8.50 17.64
N ARG A 7 5.34 8.19 16.44
CA ARG A 7 6.29 9.02 15.68
C ARG A 7 5.53 9.76 14.57
N PHE A 8 5.90 11.01 14.34
CA PHE A 8 5.30 11.87 13.33
C PHE A 8 6.38 12.66 12.60
N ILE A 9 6.05 13.10 11.39
CA ILE A 9 6.92 13.89 10.55
C ILE A 9 6.26 15.22 10.30
N LEU A 10 6.98 16.29 10.56
CA LEU A 10 6.59 17.64 10.17
C LEU A 10 7.42 18.07 8.97
N GLN A 11 6.74 18.43 7.88
CA GLN A 11 7.36 18.81 6.61
C GLN A 11 6.98 20.25 6.24
N ALA A 12 7.91 20.99 5.64
CA ALA A 12 7.64 22.26 4.96
C ALA A 12 7.99 22.14 3.48
N ILE A 13 7.06 22.44 2.59
CA ILE A 13 7.19 22.14 1.15
C ILE A 13 7.84 23.29 0.39
N HIS A 14 8.80 22.95 -0.47
CA HIS A 14 9.42 23.90 -1.39
C HIS A 14 8.39 24.36 -2.44
N PRO A 15 8.08 25.66 -2.54
CA PRO A 15 7.02 26.14 -3.43
C PRO A 15 7.29 25.82 -4.91
N ASP A 16 8.55 25.90 -5.35
CA ASP A 16 8.89 25.70 -6.76
C ASP A 16 9.04 24.22 -7.18
N TYR A 17 9.20 23.31 -6.21
CA TYR A 17 9.53 21.90 -6.50
C TYR A 17 8.53 20.91 -5.93
N GLY A 18 7.64 21.34 -5.02
CA GLY A 18 6.61 20.49 -4.42
C GLY A 18 7.16 19.42 -3.47
N CYS A 19 8.46 19.39 -3.20
CA CYS A 19 9.11 18.45 -2.30
C CYS A 19 9.34 19.05 -0.89
N PRO A 20 9.54 18.23 0.15
CA PRO A 20 9.97 18.74 1.44
C PRO A 20 11.29 19.51 1.34
N ALA A 21 11.27 20.79 1.71
CA ALA A 21 12.46 21.64 1.88
C ALA A 21 13.09 21.41 3.26
N PHE A 22 12.24 21.18 4.26
CA PHE A 22 12.62 20.84 5.62
C PHE A 22 11.73 19.71 6.11
N GLU A 23 12.32 18.75 6.81
CA GLU A 23 11.62 17.64 7.43
C GLU A 23 12.22 17.41 8.82
N THR A 24 11.35 17.13 9.80
CA THR A 24 11.80 16.66 11.12
C THR A 24 10.89 15.55 11.63
N LEU A 25 11.53 14.51 12.14
CA LEU A 25 10.86 13.44 12.87
C LEU A 25 10.77 13.83 14.34
N PHE A 26 9.59 13.68 14.93
CA PHE A 26 9.39 13.87 16.37
C PHE A 26 8.50 12.78 16.94
N THR A 27 8.46 12.73 18.26
CA THR A 27 7.78 11.68 19.02
C THR A 27 6.75 12.30 19.95
N VAL A 28 5.57 11.69 20.01
CA VAL A 28 4.43 12.11 20.83
C VAL A 28 4.07 10.99 21.80
N ASP A 29 4.13 11.31 23.09
CA ASP A 29 3.80 10.37 24.17
C ASP A 29 2.28 10.29 24.46
N ARG A 30 1.56 11.40 24.22
CA ARG A 30 0.11 11.55 24.40
C ARG A 30 -0.50 12.19 23.17
N LEU A 31 -1.28 11.43 22.40
CA LEU A 31 -1.85 11.88 21.12
C LEU A 31 -2.81 13.05 21.31
N GLU A 32 -3.48 13.12 22.45
CA GLU A 32 -4.42 14.19 22.78
C GLU A 32 -3.73 15.56 22.80
N GLU A 33 -2.43 15.62 23.13
CA GLU A 33 -1.67 16.87 23.06
C GLU A 33 -1.50 17.34 21.62
N LEU A 34 -1.16 16.43 20.70
CA LEU A 34 -1.01 16.76 19.29
C LEU A 34 -2.38 17.10 18.67
N GLN A 35 -3.41 16.33 19.01
CA GLN A 35 -4.80 16.60 18.58
C GLN A 35 -5.28 17.99 19.00
N SER A 36 -4.95 18.43 20.22
CA SER A 36 -5.37 19.75 20.69
C SER A 36 -4.77 20.92 19.90
N LEU A 37 -3.70 20.67 19.14
CA LEU A 37 -3.06 21.65 18.26
C LEU A 37 -3.52 21.55 16.81
N LEU A 38 -4.21 20.46 16.45
CA LEU A 38 -4.83 20.28 15.15
C LEU A 38 -6.26 20.80 15.24
N GLY A 39 -6.69 21.59 14.25
CA GLY A 39 -8.03 22.12 14.19
C GLY A 39 -9.10 21.04 13.94
N GLU A 40 -10.23 21.46 13.38
CA GLU A 40 -11.38 20.58 13.12
C GLU A 40 -11.01 19.31 12.31
N GLY A 41 -9.99 19.38 11.44
CA GLY A 41 -9.57 18.30 10.57
C GLY A 41 -9.06 17.03 11.26
N ALA A 42 -8.72 17.08 12.56
CA ALA A 42 -8.31 15.90 13.33
C ALA A 42 -9.44 15.27 14.16
N LYS A 43 -10.62 15.88 14.26
CA LYS A 43 -11.69 15.40 15.14
C LYS A 43 -12.25 14.04 14.74
N ASP A 44 -12.30 13.78 13.44
CA ASP A 44 -12.79 12.52 12.88
C ASP A 44 -11.69 11.44 12.77
N ASP A 45 -10.46 11.74 13.22
CA ASP A 45 -9.34 10.81 13.25
C ASP A 45 -8.64 10.82 14.63
N PRO A 46 -9.24 10.21 15.65
CA PRO A 46 -8.71 10.18 17.01
C PRO A 46 -7.41 9.37 17.15
N ASP A 47 -6.95 8.70 16.10
CA ASP A 47 -5.68 7.98 16.10
C ASP A 47 -4.57 8.71 15.32
N LEU A 48 -4.88 9.84 14.67
CA LEU A 48 -3.96 10.58 13.82
C LEU A 48 -3.24 9.72 12.76
N ARG A 49 -4.02 8.95 12.00
CA ARG A 49 -3.51 8.06 10.93
C ARG A 49 -3.50 8.74 9.55
N MET A 50 -4.15 9.89 9.41
CA MET A 50 -4.25 10.62 8.16
C MET A 50 -3.07 11.58 7.93
N HIS A 51 -3.00 12.15 6.72
CA HIS A 51 -2.04 13.19 6.36
C HIS A 51 -2.71 14.55 6.50
N TYR A 52 -2.08 15.49 7.20
CA TYR A 52 -2.69 16.78 7.52
C TYR A 52 -1.94 17.91 6.83
N ARG A 53 -2.66 18.71 6.04
CA ARG A 53 -2.20 20.04 5.68
C ARG A 53 -2.43 20.95 6.89
N LEU A 54 -1.38 21.61 7.34
CA LEU A 54 -1.43 22.47 8.52
C LEU A 54 -1.71 23.93 8.12
N GLU A 55 -2.53 24.60 8.91
CA GLU A 55 -2.59 26.05 8.91
C GLU A 55 -1.30 26.63 9.53
N PRO A 56 -0.90 27.86 9.17
CA PRO A 56 0.36 28.45 9.65
C PRO A 56 0.50 28.46 11.18
N GLU A 57 -0.58 28.77 11.90
CA GLU A 57 -0.64 28.77 13.36
C GLU A 57 -0.48 27.38 13.96
N GLU A 58 -1.03 26.35 13.34
CA GLU A 58 -0.92 24.94 13.77
C GLU A 58 0.54 24.48 13.61
N ALA A 59 1.14 24.77 12.45
CA ALA A 59 2.54 24.43 12.19
C ALA A 59 3.49 25.09 13.21
N ILE A 60 3.26 26.37 13.54
CA ILE A 60 4.04 27.09 14.58
C ILE A 60 3.84 26.45 15.95
N ALA A 61 2.59 26.14 16.33
CA ALA A 61 2.28 25.55 17.62
C ALA A 61 2.90 24.16 17.79
N ILE A 62 2.79 23.30 16.78
CA ILE A 62 3.35 21.95 16.76
C ILE A 62 4.88 22.02 16.80
N ALA A 63 5.51 22.85 15.95
CA ALA A 63 6.95 23.03 15.94
C ALA A 63 7.48 23.48 17.30
N LYS A 64 6.85 24.47 17.92
CA LYS A 64 7.23 24.97 19.25
C LYS A 64 7.12 23.88 20.33
N ARG A 65 6.10 23.02 20.26
CA ARG A 65 5.81 22.02 21.30
C ARG A 65 6.66 20.76 21.16
N PHE A 66 6.85 20.26 19.94
CA PHE A 66 7.37 18.93 19.68
C PHE A 66 8.64 18.87 18.83
N ALA A 67 8.90 19.90 18.02
CA ALA A 67 10.05 19.92 17.11
C ALA A 67 10.77 21.29 17.15
N PRO A 68 11.33 21.68 18.30
CA PRO A 68 11.98 22.97 18.46
C PRO A 68 13.16 23.07 17.49
N GLY A 69 13.07 24.02 16.54
CA GLY A 69 14.03 24.20 15.44
C GLY A 69 13.43 24.00 14.04
N PHE A 70 12.20 23.48 13.94
CA PHE A 70 11.48 23.47 12.68
C PHE A 70 10.93 24.87 12.36
N GLU A 71 11.22 25.35 11.15
CA GLU A 71 10.75 26.64 10.67
C GLU A 71 10.11 26.50 9.28
N ALA A 72 8.77 26.57 9.23
CA ALA A 72 8.05 26.53 7.95
C ALA A 72 8.39 27.74 7.06
N ASN A 73 8.72 28.89 7.65
CA ASN A 73 9.15 30.09 6.93
C ASN A 73 8.15 30.49 5.82
N GLY A 74 6.85 30.48 6.15
CA GLY A 74 5.75 30.80 5.25
C GLY A 74 5.39 29.73 4.21
N ARG A 75 6.06 28.57 4.22
CA ARG A 75 5.75 27.44 3.34
C ARG A 75 4.52 26.68 3.83
N VAL A 76 3.85 26.01 2.89
CA VAL A 76 2.84 25.01 3.22
C VAL A 76 3.50 23.91 4.04
N ALA A 77 2.89 23.57 5.18
CA ALA A 77 3.38 22.53 6.06
C ALA A 77 2.42 21.34 6.10
N TYR A 78 2.99 20.15 6.27
CA TYR A 78 2.25 18.91 6.42
C TYR A 78 2.71 18.15 7.65
N LEU A 79 1.77 17.44 8.25
CA LEU A 79 2.00 16.49 9.33
C LEU A 79 1.57 15.10 8.85
N ASP A 80 2.52 14.16 8.87
CA ASP A 80 2.27 12.76 8.55
C ASP A 80 2.58 11.86 9.74
N PRO A 81 1.80 10.79 9.98
CA PRO A 81 2.24 9.71 10.86
C PRO A 81 3.47 9.02 10.26
N TRP A 82 4.44 8.71 11.10
CA TRP A 82 5.59 7.93 10.67
C TRP A 82 5.17 6.47 10.43
N ALA A 83 5.16 6.07 9.17
CA ALA A 83 5.05 4.67 8.78
C ALA A 83 6.44 4.01 8.78
N GLY A 84 6.52 2.76 9.25
CA GLY A 84 7.79 2.01 9.36
C GLY A 84 8.43 1.63 8.02
N ASP A 85 7.85 2.03 6.89
CA ASP A 85 8.43 1.93 5.56
C ASP A 85 9.49 3.01 5.27
N ARG A 86 9.52 4.10 6.06
CA ARG A 86 10.55 5.16 5.96
C ARG A 86 11.88 4.82 6.66
N GLU A 87 12.07 3.59 7.16
CA GLU A 87 13.38 3.07 7.65
C GLU A 87 14.27 2.55 6.50
N THR A 88 14.04 3.03 5.28
CA THR A 88 14.79 2.70 4.07
C THR A 88 16.20 3.30 4.12
N PRO A 89 17.27 2.55 3.73
CA PRO A 89 18.64 3.06 3.70
C PRO A 89 18.93 3.96 2.48
N TYR A 90 17.89 4.38 1.76
CA TYR A 90 17.98 5.24 0.58
C TYR A 90 16.76 6.16 0.50
N LEU A 91 16.90 7.24 -0.26
CA LEU A 91 15.81 8.17 -0.51
C LEU A 91 14.74 7.52 -1.39
N LEU A 92 13.53 7.37 -0.85
CA LEU A 92 12.35 7.05 -1.64
C LEU A 92 12.00 8.23 -2.55
N HIS A 93 11.67 7.95 -3.82
CA HIS A 93 11.37 8.99 -4.79
C HIS A 93 10.06 9.75 -4.53
N GLY A 94 9.16 9.19 -3.72
CA GLY A 94 7.85 9.75 -3.43
C GLY A 94 7.93 11.16 -2.82
N GLY A 95 7.28 12.13 -3.43
CA GLY A 95 7.34 13.54 -3.03
C GLY A 95 8.62 14.28 -3.44
N TYR A 96 9.60 13.59 -4.02
CA TYR A 96 10.85 14.17 -4.52
C TYR A 96 10.97 14.01 -6.05
N GLU A 97 9.90 13.60 -6.73
CA GLU A 97 9.98 13.20 -8.13
C GLU A 97 10.51 14.33 -9.02
N LEU A 98 9.94 15.53 -8.94
CA LEU A 98 10.34 16.64 -9.81
C LEU A 98 11.82 16.99 -9.62
N VAL A 99 12.26 17.22 -8.38
CA VAL A 99 13.65 17.61 -8.11
C VAL A 99 14.65 16.52 -8.52
N LEU A 100 14.32 15.24 -8.29
CA LEU A 100 15.17 14.12 -8.70
C LEU A 100 15.20 13.94 -10.22
N MET A 101 14.10 14.25 -10.91
CA MET A 101 14.09 14.29 -12.37
C MET A 101 15.00 15.42 -12.87
N LEU A 102 14.88 16.63 -12.32
CA LEU A 102 15.72 17.76 -12.73
C LEU A 102 17.22 17.55 -12.45
N ASP A 103 17.54 16.80 -11.39
CA ASP A 103 18.90 16.36 -11.05
C ASP A 103 19.39 15.17 -11.90
N GLY A 104 18.54 14.61 -12.77
CA GLY A 104 18.89 13.49 -13.66
C GLY A 104 18.92 12.12 -12.97
N ARG A 105 18.62 12.04 -11.67
CA ARG A 105 18.66 10.80 -10.88
C ARG A 105 17.41 9.95 -11.00
N LYS A 106 16.28 10.57 -11.34
CA LYS A 106 15.01 9.89 -11.61
C LYS A 106 14.64 10.08 -13.09
N PRO A 107 14.83 9.09 -13.97
CA PRO A 107 14.54 9.24 -15.39
C PRO A 107 13.05 9.16 -15.74
N PHE A 108 12.24 8.60 -14.84
CA PHE A 108 10.81 8.34 -15.06
C PHE A 108 10.00 8.56 -13.78
N ALA A 109 8.88 9.26 -13.90
CA ALA A 109 7.88 9.40 -12.85
C ALA A 109 6.50 8.98 -13.39
N ARG A 110 5.77 8.25 -12.55
CA ARG A 110 4.38 7.90 -12.76
C ARG A 110 3.57 8.55 -11.65
N MET A 111 2.82 9.59 -11.98
CA MET A 111 1.87 10.21 -11.06
C MET A 111 0.56 9.46 -11.22
N GLY A 112 0.16 8.80 -10.13
CA GLY A 112 -0.75 7.67 -10.13
C GLY A 112 -2.18 7.94 -10.58
N THR A 113 -2.99 6.91 -10.38
CA THR A 113 -4.34 6.68 -10.89
C THR A 113 -5.38 7.58 -10.18
N TYR A 114 -5.44 8.87 -10.55
CA TYR A 114 -6.43 9.79 -10.01
C TYR A 114 -7.80 9.53 -10.65
N ARG A 115 -8.88 9.60 -9.87
CA ARG A 115 -10.24 9.61 -10.42
C ARG A 115 -10.35 10.78 -11.40
N TYR A 116 -10.85 10.50 -12.59
CA TYR A 116 -11.03 11.46 -13.66
C TYR A 116 -12.53 11.69 -13.90
N PRO A 117 -12.98 12.94 -14.05
CA PRO A 117 -12.28 14.21 -13.74
C PRO A 117 -11.86 14.32 -12.25
N PRO A 118 -10.87 15.17 -11.89
CA PRO A 118 -10.35 16.35 -12.62
C PRO A 118 -9.24 16.08 -13.67
N GLU A 119 -9.02 17.07 -14.54
CA GLU A 119 -8.00 17.08 -15.62
C GLU A 119 -6.55 17.22 -15.15
N ARG A 120 -6.34 17.52 -13.86
CA ARG A 120 -5.00 17.70 -13.26
C ARG A 120 -4.95 17.13 -11.86
N PHE A 121 -3.78 16.63 -11.48
CA PHE A 121 -3.47 16.33 -10.08
C PHE A 121 -2.84 17.54 -9.37
N PRO A 122 -2.91 17.62 -8.02
CA PRO A 122 -2.27 18.71 -7.28
C PRO A 122 -0.75 18.78 -7.51
N GLY A 123 -0.23 19.94 -7.92
CA GLY A 123 1.20 20.14 -8.18
C GLY A 123 1.64 19.80 -9.61
N GLU A 124 0.71 19.40 -10.49
CA GLU A 124 1.01 19.09 -11.90
C GLU A 124 1.61 20.30 -12.64
N GLU A 125 1.22 21.51 -12.28
CA GLU A 125 1.72 22.77 -12.84
C GLU A 125 3.24 22.95 -12.68
N LEU A 126 3.83 22.42 -11.60
CA LEU A 126 5.27 22.51 -11.35
C LEU A 126 6.04 21.70 -12.40
N PHE A 127 5.53 20.53 -12.76
CA PHE A 127 6.10 19.73 -13.85
C PHE A 127 5.86 20.38 -15.22
N ASP A 128 4.67 20.93 -15.44
CA ASP A 128 4.29 21.55 -16.72
C ASP A 128 5.23 22.69 -17.13
N VAL A 129 5.76 23.46 -16.17
CA VAL A 129 6.80 24.47 -16.43
C VAL A 129 8.02 23.84 -17.10
N HIS A 130 8.48 22.70 -16.59
CA HIS A 130 9.67 22.02 -17.12
C HIS A 130 9.40 21.24 -18.42
N VAL A 131 8.16 20.82 -18.65
CA VAL A 131 7.71 20.31 -19.95
C VAL A 131 7.72 21.42 -21.01
N ALA A 132 7.19 22.60 -20.69
CA ALA A 132 7.16 23.75 -21.59
C ALA A 132 8.58 24.25 -21.92
N LEU A 133 9.51 24.17 -20.96
CA LEU A 133 10.94 24.44 -21.16
C LEU A 133 11.68 23.35 -21.94
N GLY A 134 11.00 22.26 -22.32
CA GLY A 134 11.59 21.15 -23.07
C GLY A 134 12.54 20.27 -22.26
N ARG A 135 12.56 20.36 -20.94
CA ARG A 135 13.41 19.53 -20.07
C ARG A 135 12.80 18.16 -19.78
N LEU A 136 11.48 18.11 -19.69
CA LEU A 136 10.71 16.89 -19.45
C LEU A 136 9.82 16.58 -20.66
N HIS A 137 9.50 15.30 -20.81
CA HIS A 137 8.40 14.83 -21.65
C HIS A 137 7.25 14.37 -20.77
N LYS A 138 6.02 14.64 -21.21
CA LYS A 138 4.77 14.31 -20.50
C LYS A 138 3.86 13.51 -21.42
N GLU A 139 3.29 12.43 -20.88
CA GLU A 139 2.21 11.68 -21.52
C GLU A 139 1.07 11.47 -20.53
N VAL A 140 -0.18 11.61 -21.00
CA VAL A 140 -1.38 11.39 -20.17
C VAL A 140 -2.12 10.18 -20.71
N MET A 141 -2.55 9.31 -19.81
CA MET A 141 -3.39 8.15 -20.12
C MET A 141 -4.64 8.21 -19.25
N VAL A 142 -5.81 8.04 -19.89
CA VAL A 142 -7.09 7.90 -19.20
C VAL A 142 -7.62 6.50 -19.48
N GLU A 143 -7.79 5.73 -18.42
CA GLU A 143 -8.37 4.39 -18.44
C GLU A 143 -9.83 4.50 -18.00
N PRO A 144 -10.80 4.32 -18.91
CA PRO A 144 -12.21 4.49 -18.57
C PRO A 144 -12.67 3.42 -17.59
N PHE A 145 -13.65 3.76 -16.74
CA PHE A 145 -14.30 2.74 -15.93
C PHE A 145 -15.09 1.77 -16.83
N LEU A 146 -15.04 0.48 -16.50
CA LEU A 146 -15.80 -0.55 -17.22
C LEU A 146 -17.31 -0.42 -16.99
N GLN A 147 -17.73 0.24 -15.90
CA GLN A 147 -19.11 0.58 -15.58
C GLN A 147 -19.17 2.02 -15.06
N PRO A 148 -20.26 2.78 -15.30
CA PRO A 148 -20.42 4.12 -14.73
C PRO A 148 -20.35 4.05 -13.21
N ASP A 149 -19.38 4.73 -12.61
CA ASP A 149 -19.25 4.80 -11.16
C ASP A 149 -20.23 5.84 -10.63
N GLY A 150 -21.36 5.43 -10.04
CA GLY A 150 -22.44 6.36 -9.69
C GLY A 150 -23.44 5.88 -8.63
N ALA A 151 -23.13 4.80 -7.90
CA ALA A 151 -24.02 4.32 -6.83
C ALA A 151 -23.98 5.18 -5.55
N ASP A 152 -23.00 6.09 -5.43
CA ASP A 152 -22.63 6.68 -4.13
C ASP A 152 -22.83 8.22 -4.07
N GLY A 153 -23.46 8.83 -5.09
CA GLY A 153 -23.81 10.26 -5.09
C GLY A 153 -22.63 11.25 -5.20
N THR A 154 -21.39 10.75 -5.26
CA THR A 154 -20.23 11.53 -5.70
C THR A 154 -20.14 11.42 -7.21
N GLY A 155 -20.12 12.55 -7.93
CA GLY A 155 -20.34 12.62 -9.38
C GLY A 155 -19.67 11.51 -10.21
N ALA A 156 -20.31 11.16 -11.32
CA ALA A 156 -19.88 10.07 -12.18
C ALA A 156 -18.43 10.29 -12.63
N GLY A 157 -17.50 9.49 -12.10
CA GLY A 157 -16.14 9.47 -12.62
C GLY A 157 -16.17 8.77 -13.98
N GLU A 158 -15.38 9.28 -14.91
CA GLU A 158 -15.25 8.73 -16.27
C GLU A 158 -14.17 7.65 -16.34
N GLY A 159 -13.21 7.67 -15.40
CA GLY A 159 -12.15 6.69 -15.35
C GLY A 159 -11.04 7.07 -14.38
N PHE A 160 -9.87 6.52 -14.66
CA PHE A 160 -8.64 6.82 -13.97
C PHE A 160 -7.63 7.50 -14.90
N ARG A 161 -7.10 8.64 -14.46
CA ARG A 161 -6.06 9.38 -15.17
C ARG A 161 -4.70 9.10 -14.53
N THR A 162 -3.75 8.69 -15.35
CA THR A 162 -2.34 8.52 -14.99
C THR A 162 -1.50 9.48 -15.83
N VAL A 163 -0.56 10.19 -15.19
CA VAL A 163 0.38 11.09 -15.87
C VAL A 163 1.79 10.54 -15.77
N PHE A 164 2.45 10.43 -16.91
CA PHE A 164 3.83 9.99 -17.02
C PHE A 164 4.72 11.16 -17.34
N TYR A 165 5.87 11.22 -16.65
CA TYR A 165 6.95 12.13 -16.96
C TYR A 165 8.23 11.36 -17.21
N THR A 166 9.01 11.78 -18.20
CA THR A 166 10.35 11.28 -18.47
C THR A 166 11.32 12.42 -18.71
N LEU A 167 12.60 12.16 -18.47
CA LEU A 167 13.66 12.99 -19.03
C LEU A 167 13.61 12.93 -20.57
N LYS A 168 14.05 13.99 -21.24
CA LYS A 168 14.22 13.94 -22.70
C LYS A 168 15.21 12.85 -23.09
N GLY A 169 14.85 12.01 -24.06
CA GLY A 169 15.61 10.83 -24.47
C GLY A 169 15.27 9.55 -23.71
N GLU A 170 14.54 9.65 -22.59
CA GLU A 170 14.11 8.51 -21.76
C GLU A 170 12.63 8.14 -21.99
N GLU A 171 12.00 8.68 -23.05
CA GLU A 171 10.56 8.48 -23.35
C GLU A 171 10.21 7.00 -23.53
N TRP A 172 11.18 6.16 -23.91
CA TRP A 172 11.04 4.71 -24.08
C TRP A 172 10.57 3.99 -22.80
N ARG A 173 10.74 4.61 -21.63
CA ARG A 173 10.29 4.04 -20.34
C ARG A 173 8.77 3.96 -20.21
N ILE A 174 8.04 4.87 -20.86
CA ILE A 174 6.57 4.89 -20.84
C ILE A 174 5.98 3.65 -21.53
N PRO A 175 6.30 3.34 -22.81
CA PRO A 175 5.80 2.12 -23.45
C PRO A 175 6.31 0.85 -22.77
N ALA A 176 7.52 0.84 -22.19
CA ALA A 176 8.00 -0.27 -21.39
C ALA A 176 7.14 -0.51 -20.13
N TRP A 177 6.80 0.55 -19.39
CA TRP A 177 5.89 0.45 -18.24
C TRP A 177 4.50 -0.05 -18.67
N LYS A 178 3.95 0.48 -19.77
CA LYS A 178 2.64 0.05 -20.28
C LYS A 178 2.63 -1.42 -20.68
N LEU A 179 3.74 -1.92 -21.25
CA LEU A 179 3.88 -3.34 -21.58
C LEU A 179 3.93 -4.20 -20.31
N ALA A 180 4.72 -3.80 -19.31
CA ALA A 180 4.80 -4.48 -18.02
C ALA A 180 3.43 -4.51 -17.31
N SER A 181 2.72 -3.38 -17.30
CA SER A 181 1.36 -3.28 -16.75
C SER A 181 0.39 -4.22 -17.46
N LYS A 182 0.41 -4.29 -18.80
CA LYS A 182 -0.42 -5.24 -19.56
C LYS A 182 -0.08 -6.71 -19.26
N ALA A 183 1.19 -7.03 -19.00
CA ALA A 183 1.63 -8.38 -18.68
C ALA A 183 1.04 -8.92 -17.36
N THR A 184 0.55 -8.04 -16.47
CA THR A 184 -0.11 -8.43 -15.21
C THR A 184 -1.42 -9.21 -15.39
N GLY A 185 -1.99 -9.22 -16.61
CA GLY A 185 -3.30 -9.78 -16.92
C GLY A 185 -3.47 -11.28 -16.58
N GLY A 186 -2.38 -12.05 -16.50
CA GLY A 186 -2.39 -13.48 -16.18
C GLY A 186 -2.12 -13.79 -14.70
N GLU A 187 -0.92 -13.45 -14.22
CA GLU A 187 -0.42 -13.89 -12.91
C GLU A 187 -0.49 -12.81 -11.81
N GLY A 188 -0.92 -11.59 -12.16
CA GLY A 188 -0.86 -10.44 -11.28
C GLY A 188 0.54 -9.81 -11.17
N TRP A 189 0.66 -8.79 -10.33
CA TRP A 189 1.94 -8.13 -10.06
C TRP A 189 2.84 -9.04 -9.22
N ASN A 190 4.13 -9.15 -9.54
CA ASN A 190 5.06 -10.04 -8.84
C ASN A 190 6.42 -9.34 -8.63
N ASP A 191 7.33 -9.99 -7.90
CA ASP A 191 8.65 -9.41 -7.57
C ASP A 191 9.48 -9.04 -8.82
N THR A 192 9.30 -9.76 -9.94
CA THR A 192 9.99 -9.45 -11.21
C THR A 192 9.45 -8.16 -11.82
N LEU A 193 8.12 -7.99 -11.84
CA LEU A 193 7.48 -6.78 -12.33
C LEU A 193 7.76 -5.59 -11.40
N GLU A 194 7.82 -5.81 -10.09
CA GLU A 194 8.26 -4.79 -9.13
C GLU A 194 9.68 -4.31 -9.43
N ARG A 195 10.62 -5.24 -9.63
CA ARG A 195 12.01 -4.90 -9.99
C ARG A 195 12.06 -4.12 -11.30
N LEU A 196 11.26 -4.51 -12.28
CA LEU A 196 11.18 -3.81 -13.56
C LEU A 196 10.64 -2.39 -13.38
N GLU A 197 9.58 -2.19 -12.60
CA GLU A 197 9.09 -0.84 -12.29
C GLU A 197 10.16 -0.03 -11.57
N GLY A 198 10.85 -0.62 -10.59
CA GLY A 198 11.95 0.03 -9.89
C GLY A 198 13.07 0.50 -10.82
N LEU A 199 13.50 -0.36 -11.75
CA LEU A 199 14.48 -0.04 -12.78
C LEU A 199 14.00 1.08 -13.72
N LEU A 200 12.73 1.05 -14.12
CA LEU A 200 12.14 2.10 -14.94
C LEU A 200 12.16 3.43 -14.19
N LEU A 201 11.84 3.44 -12.90
CA LEU A 201 11.86 4.62 -12.04
C LEU A 201 13.27 5.14 -11.71
N GLY A 202 14.33 4.38 -12.02
CA GLY A 202 15.72 4.74 -11.77
C GLY A 202 16.31 4.24 -10.47
N TYR A 203 15.68 3.27 -9.79
CA TYR A 203 16.28 2.61 -8.64
C TYR A 203 17.39 1.64 -9.07
N GLU A 204 18.46 1.61 -8.29
CA GLU A 204 19.57 0.67 -8.42
C GLU A 204 19.16 -0.74 -7.97
N ASP A 205 19.88 -1.76 -8.46
CA ASP A 205 19.58 -3.16 -8.18
C ASP A 205 19.48 -3.47 -6.67
N TRP A 206 20.42 -2.96 -5.88
CA TRP A 206 20.45 -3.20 -4.44
C TRP A 206 19.27 -2.53 -3.72
N GLN A 207 18.75 -1.41 -4.23
CA GLN A 207 17.57 -0.74 -3.68
C GLN A 207 16.32 -1.59 -3.92
N ASN A 208 16.19 -2.14 -5.14
CA ASN A 208 15.13 -3.08 -5.48
C ASN A 208 15.23 -4.37 -4.65
N ASP A 209 16.43 -4.93 -4.49
CA ASP A 209 16.67 -6.11 -3.66
C ASP A 209 16.32 -5.86 -2.19
N TRP A 210 16.71 -4.70 -1.65
CA TRP A 210 16.34 -4.31 -0.29
C TRP A 210 14.82 -4.17 -0.16
N HIS A 211 14.15 -3.50 -1.09
CA HIS A 211 12.70 -3.30 -1.06
C HIS A 211 11.94 -4.64 -1.05
N ILE A 212 12.28 -5.52 -1.98
CA ILE A 212 11.67 -6.85 -2.10
C ILE A 212 12.00 -7.69 -0.86
N GLY A 213 13.26 -7.66 -0.39
CA GLY A 213 13.71 -8.38 0.80
C GLY A 213 12.96 -7.96 2.07
N GLN A 214 12.75 -6.66 2.27
CA GLN A 214 12.01 -6.13 3.41
C GLN A 214 10.54 -6.51 3.40
N ARG A 215 9.91 -6.50 2.22
CA ARG A 215 8.53 -7.00 2.08
C ARG A 215 8.44 -8.47 2.47
N ARG A 216 9.37 -9.31 1.97
CA ARG A 216 9.44 -10.73 2.33
C ARG A 216 9.68 -10.95 3.83
N ALA A 217 10.56 -10.16 4.46
CA ALA A 217 10.79 -10.21 5.89
C ALA A 217 9.53 -9.90 6.72
N ARG A 218 8.61 -9.09 6.16
CA ARG A 218 7.29 -8.79 6.72
C ARG A 218 6.19 -9.73 6.24
N GLN A 219 6.54 -10.87 5.64
CA GLN A 219 5.60 -11.85 5.06
C GLN A 219 4.69 -11.27 3.96
N ARG A 220 5.12 -10.19 3.32
CA ARG A 220 4.43 -9.55 2.20
C ARG A 220 5.08 -10.00 0.90
N LYS A 221 4.26 -10.38 -0.08
CA LYS A 221 4.73 -10.77 -1.42
C LYS A 221 3.76 -10.26 -2.46
N PHE A 222 4.31 -9.68 -3.53
CA PHE A 222 3.49 -9.07 -4.58
C PHE A 222 2.58 -10.11 -5.25
N GLY A 223 1.35 -9.71 -5.52
CA GLY A 223 0.34 -10.55 -6.18
C GLY A 223 -0.19 -11.70 -5.33
N THR A 224 0.11 -11.71 -4.03
CA THR A 224 -0.36 -12.74 -3.11
C THR A 224 -1.10 -12.16 -1.92
N SER A 225 -2.04 -12.95 -1.40
CA SER A 225 -2.76 -12.65 -0.16
C SER A 225 -2.58 -13.79 0.83
N LEU A 226 -2.65 -13.46 2.11
CA LEU A 226 -2.77 -14.45 3.18
C LEU A 226 -4.24 -14.80 3.36
N VAL A 227 -4.52 -16.09 3.46
CA VAL A 227 -5.85 -16.60 3.79
C VAL A 227 -5.71 -17.53 4.98
N TYR A 228 -6.53 -17.29 6.00
CA TYR A 228 -6.57 -18.04 7.24
C TYR A 228 -7.82 -18.90 7.27
N LEU A 229 -7.69 -20.09 7.84
CA LEU A 229 -8.79 -21.01 8.09
C LEU A 229 -8.50 -21.88 9.31
N ALA A 230 -9.56 -22.23 10.05
CA ALA A 230 -9.45 -23.17 11.15
C ALA A 230 -9.75 -24.60 10.69
N VAL A 231 -8.97 -25.55 11.21
CA VAL A 231 -9.05 -26.97 10.86
C VAL A 231 -9.27 -27.86 12.07
N THR A 232 -9.91 -29.01 11.87
CA THR A 232 -10.04 -30.07 12.88
C THR A 232 -8.75 -30.90 12.97
N ALA A 233 -8.67 -31.79 13.97
CA ALA A 233 -7.51 -32.67 14.13
C ALA A 233 -7.30 -33.63 12.94
N GLU A 234 -8.39 -34.15 12.40
CA GLU A 234 -8.36 -35.05 11.23
C GLU A 234 -7.94 -34.31 9.96
N GLU A 235 -8.51 -33.12 9.75
CA GLU A 235 -8.15 -32.24 8.63
C GLU A 235 -6.65 -31.88 8.72
N LEU A 236 -6.16 -31.54 9.92
CA LEU A 236 -4.75 -31.20 10.15
C LEU A 236 -3.80 -32.38 9.87
N GLU A 237 -4.15 -33.60 10.30
CA GLU A 237 -3.32 -34.76 9.97
C GLU A 237 -3.31 -35.10 8.49
N THR A 238 -4.43 -34.85 7.81
CA THR A 238 -4.48 -35.02 6.37
C THR A 238 -3.60 -33.98 5.67
N ILE A 239 -3.60 -32.71 6.13
CA ILE A 239 -2.67 -31.68 5.64
C ILE A 239 -1.21 -32.12 5.82
N ARG A 240 -0.86 -32.70 6.98
CA ARG A 240 0.49 -33.24 7.24
C ARG A 240 0.84 -34.37 6.28
N THR A 241 -0.09 -35.30 6.05
CA THR A 241 0.06 -36.41 5.10
C THR A 241 0.24 -35.93 3.67
N LEU A 242 -0.44 -34.84 3.28
CA LEU A 242 -0.29 -34.16 1.99
C LEU A 242 0.97 -33.28 1.92
N GLY A 243 1.86 -33.34 2.91
CA GLY A 243 3.10 -32.57 2.95
C GLY A 243 2.89 -31.06 2.96
N PHE A 244 1.77 -30.60 3.53
CA PHE A 244 1.37 -29.19 3.59
C PHE A 244 1.19 -28.54 2.20
N ARG A 245 0.87 -29.31 1.16
CA ARG A 245 0.71 -28.77 -0.20
C ARG A 245 -0.74 -28.55 -0.64
N ALA A 246 -1.70 -29.10 0.10
CA ALA A 246 -3.11 -29.00 -0.24
C ALA A 246 -3.98 -29.14 1.00
N LEU A 247 -5.13 -28.48 0.95
CA LEU A 247 -6.23 -28.68 1.89
C LEU A 247 -6.99 -29.95 1.52
N PRO A 248 -7.32 -30.82 2.49
CA PRO A 248 -8.11 -32.02 2.27
C PRO A 248 -9.58 -31.67 2.06
N SER A 249 -10.36 -32.61 1.50
CA SER A 249 -11.83 -32.47 1.52
C SER A 249 -12.30 -32.29 2.95
N MET A 250 -13.17 -31.31 3.18
CA MET A 250 -13.56 -30.91 4.53
C MET A 250 -14.99 -31.37 4.88
N GLY A 251 -15.78 -31.83 3.91
CA GLY A 251 -17.19 -32.20 4.10
C GLY A 251 -18.09 -31.01 4.45
N ARG A 252 -17.60 -29.78 4.28
CA ARG A 252 -18.24 -28.54 4.77
C ARG A 252 -17.74 -27.32 4.00
N SER A 253 -18.51 -26.23 4.07
CA SER A 253 -18.03 -24.90 3.70
C SER A 253 -16.87 -24.46 4.59
N LEU A 254 -15.98 -23.65 4.02
CA LEU A 254 -14.83 -23.08 4.69
C LEU A 254 -15.11 -21.61 5.03
N ASP A 255 -14.95 -21.26 6.30
CA ASP A 255 -14.88 -19.87 6.73
C ASP A 255 -13.43 -19.42 6.62
N LEU A 256 -13.21 -18.37 5.84
CA LEU A 256 -11.90 -17.85 5.47
C LEU A 256 -11.79 -16.40 5.92
N VAL A 257 -10.61 -16.03 6.43
CA VAL A 257 -10.25 -14.63 6.66
C VAL A 257 -9.08 -14.28 5.75
N SER A 258 -9.25 -13.28 4.90
CA SER A 258 -8.21 -12.78 4.01
C SER A 258 -7.51 -11.55 4.61
N ALA A 259 -6.21 -11.46 4.40
CA ALA A 259 -5.38 -10.33 4.77
C ALA A 259 -4.33 -10.08 3.69
N PHE A 260 -4.02 -8.82 3.43
CA PHE A 260 -2.92 -8.45 2.54
C PHE A 260 -1.56 -8.56 3.24
N ASP A 261 -1.56 -8.31 4.55
CA ASP A 261 -0.37 -8.28 5.40
C ASP A 261 -0.62 -9.07 6.69
N GLU A 262 0.45 -9.53 7.34
CA GLU A 262 0.38 -10.09 8.68
C GLU A 262 0.41 -8.94 9.70
N GLU A 263 -0.72 -8.70 10.36
CA GLU A 263 -0.79 -7.76 11.49
C GLU A 263 -0.49 -8.53 12.78
N PRO A 264 0.53 -8.13 13.57
CA PRO A 264 0.97 -8.86 14.77
C PRO A 264 -0.14 -9.14 15.80
N ASP A 265 -1.19 -8.33 15.82
CA ASP A 265 -2.30 -8.40 16.77
C ASP A 265 -3.66 -8.68 16.08
N ASP A 266 -3.67 -9.28 14.89
CA ASP A 266 -4.93 -9.56 14.20
C ASP A 266 -5.76 -10.61 14.96
N GLN A 267 -6.83 -10.15 15.61
CA GLN A 267 -7.75 -11.02 16.33
C GLN A 267 -8.79 -11.66 15.40
N GLU A 268 -8.98 -11.14 14.18
CA GLU A 268 -10.02 -11.62 13.28
C GLU A 268 -9.81 -13.08 12.86
N PRO A 269 -8.60 -13.51 12.43
CA PRO A 269 -8.35 -14.93 12.14
C PRO A 269 -8.57 -15.84 13.35
N ARG A 270 -8.34 -15.34 14.57
CA ARG A 270 -8.52 -16.13 15.79
C ARG A 270 -9.98 -16.48 16.06
N ARG A 271 -10.94 -15.66 15.58
CA ARG A 271 -12.37 -15.97 15.69
C ARG A 271 -12.76 -17.26 14.96
N LEU A 272 -12.01 -17.66 13.94
CA LEU A 272 -12.24 -18.93 13.24
C LEU A 272 -12.06 -20.15 14.17
N MET A 273 -11.26 -20.01 15.23
CA MET A 273 -11.04 -21.05 16.23
C MET A 273 -12.19 -21.22 17.23
N GLU A 274 -13.14 -20.28 17.29
CA GLU A 274 -14.29 -20.36 18.21
C GLU A 274 -15.32 -21.42 17.78
N ALA A 275 -15.24 -21.89 16.53
CA ALA A 275 -16.10 -22.97 16.04
C ALA A 275 -15.76 -24.32 16.69
N GLN A 276 -16.79 -25.11 16.97
CA GLN A 276 -16.63 -26.39 17.66
C GLN A 276 -15.74 -27.37 16.87
N GLY A 277 -14.77 -27.99 17.57
CA GLY A 277 -13.90 -29.03 17.01
C GLY A 277 -12.70 -28.50 16.20
N ARG A 278 -12.48 -27.19 16.17
CA ARG A 278 -11.27 -26.58 15.59
C ARG A 278 -10.11 -26.71 16.57
N VAL A 279 -8.99 -27.22 16.08
CA VAL A 279 -7.80 -27.47 16.91
C VAL A 279 -6.57 -26.71 16.44
N ALA A 280 -6.58 -26.20 15.20
CA ALA A 280 -5.50 -25.39 14.68
C ALA A 280 -6.00 -24.31 13.72
N LEU A 281 -5.33 -23.16 13.77
CA LEU A 281 -5.43 -22.12 12.76
C LEU A 281 -4.30 -22.34 11.77
N VAL A 282 -4.65 -22.52 10.50
CA VAL A 282 -3.67 -22.60 9.43
C VAL A 282 -3.75 -21.38 8.53
N ARG A 283 -2.63 -21.05 7.94
CA ARG A 283 -2.45 -19.97 6.99
C ARG A 283 -2.00 -20.54 5.67
N VAL A 284 -2.56 -20.01 4.60
CA VAL A 284 -2.17 -20.30 3.24
C VAL A 284 -1.86 -19.02 2.50
N ARG A 285 -0.89 -19.07 1.59
CA ARG A 285 -0.63 -17.99 0.66
C ARG A 285 -1.23 -18.35 -0.70
N VAL A 286 -2.04 -17.45 -1.22
CA VAL A 286 -2.76 -17.62 -2.49
C VAL A 286 -2.39 -16.53 -3.47
N ASN A 287 -2.49 -16.81 -4.77
CA ASN A 287 -2.53 -15.75 -5.78
C ASN A 287 -3.77 -14.87 -5.54
N THR A 288 -3.56 -13.57 -5.32
CA THR A 288 -4.63 -12.65 -4.94
C THR A 288 -5.73 -12.60 -6.00
N ARG A 289 -5.37 -12.51 -7.27
CA ARG A 289 -6.35 -12.37 -8.35
C ARG A 289 -7.22 -13.63 -8.45
N SER A 290 -6.57 -14.80 -8.53
CA SER A 290 -7.28 -16.07 -8.60
C SER A 290 -8.18 -16.27 -7.39
N PHE A 291 -7.70 -15.95 -6.17
CA PHE A 291 -8.51 -16.03 -4.96
C PHE A 291 -9.71 -15.07 -4.98
N LEU A 292 -9.52 -13.83 -5.42
CA LEU A 292 -10.62 -12.86 -5.53
C LEU A 292 -11.68 -13.29 -6.54
N ASP A 293 -11.35 -14.11 -7.54
CA ASP A 293 -12.32 -14.70 -8.46
C ASP A 293 -13.05 -15.95 -7.87
N LEU A 294 -12.61 -16.45 -6.71
CA LEU A 294 -13.30 -17.52 -5.97
C LEU A 294 -14.38 -16.99 -5.02
N VAL A 295 -14.22 -15.77 -4.52
CA VAL A 295 -15.07 -15.19 -3.48
C VAL A 295 -16.12 -14.24 -4.04
N GLU A 296 -17.26 -14.14 -3.36
CA GLU A 296 -18.40 -13.34 -3.84
C GLU A 296 -18.16 -11.84 -3.67
N ASP A 297 -17.76 -11.39 -2.47
CA ASP A 297 -17.50 -9.99 -2.19
C ASP A 297 -16.00 -9.73 -1.99
N LYS A 298 -15.37 -9.21 -3.04
CA LYS A 298 -13.94 -8.88 -3.09
C LYS A 298 -13.52 -7.78 -2.10
N ARG A 299 -14.48 -7.04 -1.52
CA ARG A 299 -14.22 -5.95 -0.57
C ARG A 299 -14.21 -6.40 0.89
N GLN A 300 -14.76 -7.59 1.17
CA GLN A 300 -14.81 -8.12 2.53
C GLN A 300 -13.55 -8.92 2.86
N ARG A 301 -13.21 -8.96 4.16
CA ARG A 301 -12.12 -9.82 4.67
C ARG A 301 -12.59 -11.24 4.95
N PHE A 302 -13.83 -11.39 5.43
CA PHE A 302 -14.45 -12.67 5.74
C PHE A 302 -15.13 -13.23 4.50
N HIS A 303 -14.83 -14.49 4.19
CA HIS A 303 -15.40 -15.18 3.04
C HIS A 303 -15.90 -16.55 3.48
N ARG A 304 -17.02 -16.97 2.91
CA ARG A 304 -17.51 -18.35 3.04
C ARG A 304 -17.36 -19.03 1.70
N LEU A 305 -16.49 -20.04 1.65
CA LEU A 305 -16.22 -20.80 0.43
C LEU A 305 -16.95 -22.16 0.48
N PRO A 306 -17.81 -22.48 -0.49
CA PRO A 306 -18.40 -23.82 -0.62
C PRO A 306 -17.34 -24.90 -0.85
N GLU A 307 -17.61 -26.14 -0.41
CA GLU A 307 -16.63 -27.25 -0.50
C GLU A 307 -16.26 -27.56 -1.96
N GLU A 308 -17.21 -27.44 -2.89
CA GLU A 308 -17.00 -27.68 -4.31
C GLU A 308 -15.92 -26.77 -4.93
N ARG A 309 -15.67 -25.59 -4.32
CA ARG A 309 -14.63 -24.65 -4.75
C ARG A 309 -13.28 -24.89 -4.05
N LEU A 310 -13.18 -25.85 -3.14
CA LEU A 310 -11.94 -26.17 -2.42
C LEU A 310 -10.81 -26.59 -3.39
N LYS A 311 -11.16 -27.34 -4.44
CA LYS A 311 -10.18 -27.71 -5.47
C LYS A 311 -9.61 -26.47 -6.15
N ASP A 312 -10.46 -25.50 -6.46
CA ASP A 312 -10.02 -24.23 -7.05
C ASP A 312 -9.14 -23.44 -6.08
N LEU A 313 -9.49 -23.40 -4.79
CA LEU A 313 -8.65 -22.78 -3.76
C LEU A 313 -7.26 -23.43 -3.69
N ASN A 314 -7.19 -24.76 -3.72
CA ASN A 314 -5.91 -25.49 -3.76
C ASN A 314 -5.06 -25.12 -4.99
N LEU A 315 -5.70 -24.86 -6.15
CA LEU A 315 -4.99 -24.42 -7.36
C LEU A 315 -4.44 -22.98 -7.25
N THR A 316 -4.92 -22.18 -6.30
CA THR A 316 -4.40 -20.83 -6.05
C THR A 316 -3.21 -20.79 -5.09
N LEU A 317 -2.90 -21.90 -4.42
CA LEU A 317 -1.80 -21.97 -3.44
C LEU A 317 -0.46 -21.75 -4.12
N VAL A 318 0.34 -20.82 -3.58
CA VAL A 318 1.68 -20.51 -4.10
C VAL A 318 2.81 -21.00 -3.20
N GLU A 319 2.50 -21.35 -1.95
CA GLU A 319 3.45 -21.77 -0.90
C GLU A 319 2.82 -22.89 -0.06
N PRO A 320 3.62 -23.67 0.72
CA PRO A 320 3.06 -24.64 1.65
C PRO A 320 2.14 -24.01 2.70
N ILE A 321 1.22 -24.81 3.22
CA ILE A 321 0.31 -24.47 4.32
C ILE A 321 1.11 -24.37 5.62
N GLU A 322 0.89 -23.31 6.38
CA GLU A 322 1.58 -23.05 7.64
C GLU A 322 0.60 -23.15 8.82
N ILE A 323 1.06 -23.71 9.94
CA ILE A 323 0.29 -23.74 11.18
C ILE A 323 0.61 -22.47 11.96
N VAL A 324 -0.40 -21.63 12.19
CA VAL A 324 -0.26 -20.34 12.90
C VAL A 324 -0.42 -20.55 14.41
N SER A 325 -1.40 -21.36 14.81
CA SER A 325 -1.63 -21.73 16.21
C SER A 325 -2.29 -23.10 16.31
N HIS A 326 -2.13 -23.75 17.46
CA HIS A 326 -2.67 -25.08 17.73
C HIS A 326 -3.07 -25.19 19.20
N GLU A 327 -4.28 -25.66 19.51
CA GLU A 327 -4.70 -25.93 20.89
C GLU A 327 -3.77 -27.01 21.48
N GLY A 328 -2.91 -26.61 22.43
CA GLY A 328 -1.92 -27.49 23.04
C GLY A 328 -0.48 -26.98 23.05
N ARG A 329 -0.17 -25.84 22.43
CA ARG A 329 1.11 -25.10 22.59
C ARG A 329 0.95 -23.60 22.55
#